data_AF-N6U5H2-F1
#
_entry.id   AF-N6U5H2-F1
#
_cell.length_a   1.000
_cell.length_b   1.000
_cell.length_c   1.000
_cell.angle_alpha   90.00
_cell.angle_beta   90.00
_cell.angle_gamma   90.00
#
_symmetry.space_group_name_H-M   'P 1'
#
loop_
_entity.id
_entity.type
_entity.pdbx_description
1 polymer ?
#
loop_
_entity_poly.entity_id
_entity_poly.type
_entity_poly.pdbx_seq_one_letter_code
_entity_poly.pdbx_strand_id
1 'polypeptide(L)'
;FGRYLVVIEVPPVGENRLCIGSKTVTYLEAAVAFAAVLQRVEPQVTLAVHQKADSLQLVRVKKPCPVEELLRQVAATNSAGASLPTCFTWATAHRERVDVFVNFVQKSPRRSGHSRSPALSESMLNYQTAMNLPNTKMIVFIPVESPLEGWDKTPTKVLTIMGFDHIACKVAQCFARDDFS
;
A
#
# COMPACT_ATOMS: atom_id res chain seq x y z
N PHE A 1 16.91 8.49 -1.01
CA PHE A 1 15.51 8.89 -0.71
C PHE A 1 14.66 8.48 -1.90
N GLY A 2 13.58 7.73 -1.66
CA GLY A 2 12.75 7.14 -2.71
C GLY A 2 11.49 7.96 -2.99
N ARG A 3 10.87 7.73 -4.15
CA ARG A 3 9.52 8.20 -4.49
C ARG A 3 8.52 7.14 -4.05
N TYR A 4 7.61 7.50 -3.18
CA TYR A 4 6.65 6.56 -2.60
C TYR A 4 5.26 6.77 -3.17
N LEU A 5 4.58 5.67 -3.48
CA LEU A 5 3.13 5.65 -3.68
C LEU A 5 2.52 4.83 -2.55
N VAL A 6 1.82 5.49 -1.63
CA VAL A 6 1.06 4.85 -0.56
C VAL A 6 -0.37 4.66 -1.04
N VAL A 7 -0.86 3.43 -1.03
CA VAL A 7 -2.23 3.08 -1.40
C VAL A 7 -2.92 2.40 -0.24
N ILE A 8 -4.08 2.91 0.15
CA ILE A 8 -4.86 2.39 1.27
C ILE A 8 -6.16 1.78 0.73
N GLU A 9 -6.39 0.51 1.01
CA GLU A 9 -7.73 -0.08 0.90
C GLU A 9 -8.63 0.53 1.96
N VAL A 10 -9.81 1.05 1.60
CA VAL A 10 -10.79 1.53 2.58
C VAL A 10 -11.84 0.43 2.79
N PRO A 11 -11.92 -0.18 3.98
CA PRO A 11 -12.91 -1.23 4.22
C PRO A 11 -14.33 -0.66 4.16
N PRO A 12 -15.35 -1.49 3.86
CA PRO A 12 -16.75 -1.10 3.95
C PRO A 12 -17.10 -0.50 5.32
N VAL A 13 -18.15 0.33 5.37
CA VAL A 13 -18.63 0.94 6.61
C VAL A 13 -18.95 -0.16 7.63
N GLY A 14 -18.39 -0.05 8.84
CA GLY A 14 -18.55 -1.04 9.90
C GLY A 14 -17.58 -2.22 9.83
N GLU A 15 -16.77 -2.35 8.78
CA GLU A 15 -15.77 -3.41 8.63
C GLU A 15 -14.33 -2.98 8.99
N ASN A 16 -14.09 -1.73 9.42
CA ASN A 16 -12.75 -1.30 9.84
C ASN A 16 -12.33 -2.03 11.13
N ARG A 17 -11.34 -2.91 11.03
CA ARG A 17 -10.91 -3.80 12.12
C ARG A 17 -9.73 -3.21 12.91
N LEU A 18 -9.57 -3.66 14.16
CA LEU A 18 -8.39 -3.39 14.97
C LEU A 18 -7.15 -4.10 14.41
N CYS A 19 -5.99 -3.45 14.51
CA CYS A 19 -4.71 -4.08 14.19
C CYS A 19 -4.43 -5.27 15.14
N ILE A 20 -3.69 -6.28 14.65
CA ILE A 20 -3.26 -7.43 15.45
C ILE A 20 -2.54 -6.94 16.70
N GLY A 21 -2.97 -7.46 17.86
CA GLY A 21 -2.39 -7.11 19.16
C GLY A 21 -2.79 -5.72 19.68
N SER A 22 -3.55 -4.93 18.93
CA SER A 22 -4.04 -3.62 19.36
C SER A 22 -5.47 -3.70 19.89
N LYS A 23 -5.75 -2.94 20.94
CA LYS A 23 -7.11 -2.77 21.51
C LYS A 23 -7.76 -1.45 21.10
N THR A 24 -7.00 -0.53 20.49
CA THR A 24 -7.44 0.86 20.28
C THR A 24 -7.15 1.38 18.89
N VAL A 25 -6.20 0.79 18.17
CA VAL A 25 -5.79 1.27 16.84
C VAL A 25 -6.42 0.40 15.77
N THR A 26 -7.21 1.04 14.93
CA THR A 26 -7.80 0.43 13.73
C THR A 26 -6.81 0.39 12.57
N TYR A 27 -7.10 -0.48 11.62
CA TYR A 27 -6.38 -0.60 10.36
C TYR A 27 -6.24 0.74 9.62
N LEU A 28 -7.33 1.51 9.49
CA LEU A 28 -7.29 2.81 8.82
C LEU A 28 -6.44 3.83 9.59
N GLU A 29 -6.52 3.87 10.91
CA GLU A 29 -5.70 4.77 11.74
C GLU A 29 -4.22 4.45 11.59
N ALA A 30 -3.83 3.17 11.61
CA ALA A 30 -2.45 2.75 11.39
C ALA A 30 -1.94 3.15 10.00
N ALA A 31 -2.71 2.87 8.95
CA ALA A 31 -2.36 3.20 7.56
C ALA A 31 -2.20 4.72 7.36
N VAL A 32 -3.13 5.50 7.90
CA VAL A 32 -3.13 6.97 7.81
C VAL A 32 -1.98 7.58 8.63
N ALA A 33 -1.74 7.07 9.84
CA ALA A 33 -0.61 7.52 10.65
C ALA A 33 0.72 7.24 9.96
N PHE A 34 0.89 6.05 9.37
CA PHE A 34 2.07 5.72 8.57
C PHE A 34 2.24 6.67 7.39
N ALA A 35 1.19 6.88 6.59
CA ALA A 35 1.22 7.78 5.45
C ALA A 35 1.57 9.22 5.86
N ALA A 36 0.99 9.71 6.96
CA ALA A 36 1.24 11.04 7.48
C ALA A 36 2.69 11.21 7.98
N VAL A 37 3.27 10.19 8.61
CA VAL A 37 4.69 10.21 8.99
C VAL A 37 5.56 10.18 7.74
N LEU A 38 5.28 9.28 6.79
CA LEU A 38 6.05 9.15 5.55
C LEU A 38 6.08 10.48 4.77
N GLN A 39 4.93 11.16 4.67
CA GLN A 39 4.81 12.47 4.01
C GLN A 39 5.66 13.58 4.65
N ARG A 40 6.09 13.42 5.91
CA ARG A 40 6.97 14.35 6.64
C ARG A 40 8.45 14.01 6.50
N VAL A 41 8.78 12.72 6.35
CA VAL A 41 10.18 12.25 6.38
C VAL A 41 10.74 11.90 5.00
N GLU A 42 9.88 11.67 4.01
CA GLU A 42 10.29 11.41 2.62
C GLU A 42 9.89 12.58 1.70
N PRO A 43 10.75 12.95 0.74
CA PRO A 43 10.55 14.16 -0.07
C PRO A 43 9.38 14.03 -1.05
N GLN A 44 9.09 12.82 -1.53
CA GLN A 44 8.06 12.56 -2.54
C GLN A 44 7.19 11.39 -2.11
N VAL A 45 5.96 11.70 -1.69
CA VAL A 45 4.96 10.72 -1.26
C VAL A 45 3.63 11.08 -1.88
N THR A 46 3.14 10.21 -2.75
CA THR A 46 1.79 10.25 -3.30
C THR A 46 0.91 9.34 -2.45
N LEU A 47 -0.24 9.85 -2.01
CA LEU A 47 -1.23 9.06 -1.28
C LEU A 47 -2.45 8.83 -2.16
N ALA A 48 -2.92 7.59 -2.20
CA ALA A 48 -4.11 7.20 -2.93
C ALA A 48 -4.93 6.17 -2.14
N VAL A 49 -6.17 5.98 -2.59
CA VAL A 49 -7.06 4.91 -2.12
C VAL A 49 -7.56 4.11 -3.32
N HIS A 50 -7.80 2.82 -3.11
CA HIS A 50 -8.48 2.00 -4.12
C HIS A 50 -9.92 2.50 -4.28
N GLN A 51 -10.34 2.86 -5.49
CA GLN A 51 -11.68 3.40 -5.75
C GLN A 51 -12.55 2.39 -6.51
N LYS A 52 -12.05 1.89 -7.65
CA LYS A 52 -12.65 0.80 -8.45
C LYS A 52 -11.59 -0.26 -8.69
N ALA A 53 -11.99 -1.43 -9.21
CA ALA A 53 -11.09 -2.56 -9.46
C ALA A 53 -9.75 -2.15 -10.10
N ASP A 54 -9.79 -1.21 -11.05
CA ASP A 54 -8.63 -0.76 -11.82
C ASP A 54 -8.34 0.75 -11.69
N SER A 55 -8.80 1.41 -10.61
CA SER A 55 -8.53 2.84 -10.42
C SER A 55 -8.12 3.22 -9.00
N LEU A 56 -7.19 4.16 -8.93
CA LEU A 56 -6.79 4.82 -7.70
C LEU A 56 -7.36 6.24 -7.67
N GLN A 57 -7.90 6.63 -6.52
CA GLN A 57 -8.25 8.02 -6.24
C GLN A 57 -7.14 8.65 -5.42
N LEU A 58 -6.53 9.72 -5.94
CA LEU A 58 -5.51 10.47 -5.21
C LEU A 58 -6.15 11.22 -4.04
N VAL A 59 -5.54 11.09 -2.87
CA VAL A 59 -5.90 11.87 -1.68
C VAL A 59 -5.01 13.11 -1.66
N ARG A 60 -5.54 14.23 -2.16
CA ARG A 60 -4.81 15.49 -2.23
C ARG A 60 -4.89 16.20 -0.89
N VAL A 61 -3.76 16.25 -0.20
CA VAL A 61 -3.69 16.85 1.13
C VAL A 61 -2.73 18.02 1.14
N LYS A 62 -3.18 19.17 1.65
CA LYS A 62 -2.30 20.31 1.91
C LYS A 62 -1.38 19.96 3.08
N LYS A 63 -0.06 19.99 2.85
CA LYS A 63 0.95 19.74 3.90
C LYS A 63 1.20 21.02 4.72
N PRO A 64 1.35 20.95 6.06
CA PRO A 64 1.12 19.77 6.92
C PRO A 64 -0.37 19.51 7.16
N CYS A 65 -0.74 18.23 7.27
CA CYS A 65 -2.11 17.82 7.59
C CYS A 65 -2.17 17.07 8.93
N PRO A 66 -3.14 17.41 9.81
CA PRO A 66 -3.45 16.61 10.98
C PRO A 66 -3.86 15.18 10.58
N VAL A 67 -3.45 14.19 11.37
CA VAL A 67 -3.77 12.77 11.13
C VAL A 67 -5.28 12.54 11.08
N GLU A 68 -6.04 13.17 11.98
CA GLU A 68 -7.51 13.09 12.03
C GLU A 68 -8.18 13.63 10.77
N GLU A 69 -7.65 14.71 10.20
CA GLU A 69 -8.16 15.29 8.96
C GLU A 69 -7.90 14.35 7.78
N LEU A 70 -6.69 13.80 7.70
CA LEU A 70 -6.35 12.82 6.67
C LEU A 70 -7.20 11.54 6.81
N LEU A 71 -7.45 11.10 8.04
CA LEU A 71 -8.31 9.94 8.32
C LEU A 71 -9.73 10.18 7.82
N ARG A 72 -10.32 11.35 8.10
CA ARG A 72 -11.65 11.71 7.60
C ARG A 72 -11.72 11.70 6.08
N GLN A 73 -10.70 12.21 5.39
CA GLN A 73 -10.66 12.23 3.92
C GLN A 73 -10.53 10.82 3.33
N VAL A 74 -9.68 9.97 3.91
CA VAL A 74 -9.52 8.57 3.47
C VAL A 74 -10.80 7.79 3.71
N ALA A 75 -11.37 7.88 4.92
CA ALA A 75 -12.58 7.15 5.31
C ALA A 75 -13.84 7.59 4.54
N ALA A 76 -13.88 8.82 4.04
CA ALA A 76 -14.97 9.31 3.18
C ALA A 76 -14.97 8.71 1.77
N THR A 77 -13.94 7.95 1.39
CA THR A 77 -13.85 7.36 0.06
C THR A 77 -14.40 5.94 0.04
N ASN A 78 -15.27 5.65 -0.93
CA ASN A 78 -15.74 4.28 -1.18
C ASN A 78 -14.66 3.49 -1.93
N SER A 79 -14.31 2.31 -1.41
CA SER A 79 -13.38 1.39 -2.08
C SER A 79 -14.11 0.17 -2.63
N ALA A 80 -13.71 -0.27 -3.83
CA ALA A 80 -14.18 -1.50 -4.44
C ALA A 80 -13.35 -2.75 -4.05
N GLY A 81 -12.52 -2.65 -3.00
CA GLY A 81 -11.57 -3.69 -2.59
C GLY A 81 -10.19 -3.52 -3.23
N ALA A 82 -9.18 -4.09 -2.60
CA ALA A 82 -7.79 -3.94 -3.02
C ALA A 82 -7.38 -4.91 -4.14
N SER A 83 -6.73 -4.36 -5.17
CA SER A 83 -5.97 -5.11 -6.18
C SER A 83 -4.57 -4.52 -6.25
N LEU A 84 -3.57 -5.26 -5.77
CA LEU A 84 -2.18 -4.78 -5.77
C LEU A 84 -1.64 -4.43 -7.17
N PRO A 85 -1.92 -5.23 -8.24
CA PRO A 85 -1.53 -4.88 -9.61
C PRO A 85 -1.98 -3.48 -10.06
N THR A 86 -3.12 -3.01 -9.56
CA THR A 86 -3.70 -1.71 -9.93
C THR A 86 -2.77 -0.54 -9.66
N CYS A 87 -1.87 -0.65 -8.67
CA CYS A 87 -0.90 0.40 -8.40
C CYS A 87 0.11 0.57 -9.54
N PHE A 88 0.59 -0.53 -10.09
CA PHE A 88 1.55 -0.53 -11.20
C PHE A 88 0.91 -0.07 -12.50
N THR A 89 -0.29 -0.55 -12.80
CA THR A 89 -1.02 -0.14 -14.01
C THR A 89 -1.38 1.34 -13.96
N TRP A 90 -1.87 1.83 -12.81
CA TRP A 90 -2.15 3.25 -12.59
C TRP A 90 -0.89 4.10 -12.76
N ALA A 91 0.22 3.73 -12.11
CA ALA A 91 1.45 4.50 -12.19
C ALA A 91 2.04 4.51 -13.62
N THR A 92 1.95 3.39 -14.34
CA THR A 92 2.35 3.31 -15.75
C THR A 92 1.50 4.24 -16.62
N ALA A 93 0.17 4.19 -16.49
CA ALA A 93 -0.75 4.99 -17.29
C ALA A 93 -0.56 6.50 -17.08
N HIS A 94 -0.20 6.91 -15.85
CA HIS A 94 0.04 8.31 -15.51
C HIS A 94 1.52 8.72 -15.66
N ARG A 95 2.40 7.81 -16.10
CA ARG A 95 3.85 8.02 -16.18
C ARG A 95 4.48 8.45 -14.85
N GLU A 96 3.90 7.98 -13.75
CA GLU A 96 4.36 8.28 -12.40
C GLU A 96 5.56 7.41 -12.05
N ARG A 97 6.67 8.06 -11.69
CA ARG A 97 7.91 7.39 -11.28
C ARG A 97 7.87 7.13 -9.78
N VAL A 98 7.91 5.87 -9.39
CA VAL A 98 7.72 5.38 -8.03
C VAL A 98 8.79 4.33 -7.77
N ASP A 99 9.58 4.52 -6.72
CA ASP A 99 10.63 3.59 -6.32
C ASP A 99 10.09 2.54 -5.33
N VAL A 100 9.15 2.94 -4.48
CA VAL A 100 8.56 2.08 -3.45
C VAL A 100 7.05 2.23 -3.41
N PHE A 101 6.34 1.17 -3.75
CA PHE A 101 4.90 1.05 -3.56
C PHE A 101 4.62 0.55 -2.15
N VAL A 102 3.77 1.24 -1.39
CA VAL A 102 3.34 0.81 -0.05
C VAL A 102 1.84 0.60 -0.09
N ASN A 103 1.38 -0.63 0.10
CA ASN A 103 -0.03 -0.98 0.09
C ASN A 103 -0.47 -1.39 1.48
N PHE A 104 -1.52 -0.74 1.98
CA PHE A 104 -2.26 -1.21 3.14
C PHE A 104 -3.51 -1.93 2.64
N VAL A 105 -3.68 -3.17 3.08
CA VAL A 105 -4.85 -4.00 2.79
C VAL A 105 -5.34 -4.69 4.06
N GLN A 106 -6.66 -4.84 4.20
CA GLN A 106 -7.26 -5.46 5.38
C GLN A 106 -7.39 -6.99 5.24
N LYS A 107 -7.42 -7.51 4.02
CA LYS A 107 -7.48 -8.95 3.75
C LYS A 107 -6.29 -9.32 2.90
N SER A 108 -5.71 -10.51 3.15
CA SER A 108 -4.69 -11.05 2.24
C SER A 108 -5.27 -11.03 0.82
N PRO A 109 -4.56 -10.44 -0.16
CA PRO A 109 -5.01 -10.44 -1.53
C PRO A 109 -5.22 -11.88 -1.96
N ARG A 110 -6.46 -12.22 -2.35
CA ARG A 110 -6.82 -13.59 -2.67
C ARG A 110 -6.02 -14.09 -3.86
N ARG A 111 -5.70 -15.38 -3.81
CA ARG A 111 -5.21 -16.12 -4.97
C ARG A 111 -6.35 -16.16 -5.99
N SER A 112 -6.40 -15.18 -6.89
CA SER A 112 -7.49 -15.13 -7.84
C SER A 112 -7.32 -16.27 -8.85
N GLY A 113 -7.89 -17.43 -8.57
CA GLY A 113 -7.96 -18.52 -9.53
C GLY A 113 -8.75 -18.16 -10.81
N HIS A 114 -9.39 -16.98 -10.84
CA HIS A 114 -10.32 -16.57 -11.89
C HIS A 114 -10.30 -15.05 -12.21
N SER A 115 -9.30 -14.26 -11.75
CA SER A 115 -9.28 -12.83 -12.08
C SER A 115 -8.64 -12.58 -13.44
N ARG A 116 -9.29 -11.71 -14.23
CA ARG A 116 -8.77 -11.16 -15.49
C ARG A 116 -7.62 -10.17 -15.27
N SER A 117 -7.20 -9.93 -14.03
CA SER A 117 -6.07 -9.05 -13.71
C SER A 117 -4.75 -9.79 -13.98
N PRO A 118 -3.76 -9.17 -14.64
CA PRO A 118 -2.42 -9.72 -14.78
C PRO A 118 -1.84 -10.06 -13.40
N ALA A 119 -0.98 -11.09 -13.36
CA ALA A 119 -0.30 -11.48 -12.14
C ALA A 119 0.50 -10.30 -11.56
N LEU A 120 0.59 -10.21 -10.23
CA LEU A 120 1.35 -9.14 -9.55
C LEU A 120 2.76 -8.99 -10.11
N SER A 121 3.45 -10.11 -10.31
CA SER A 121 4.81 -10.18 -10.87
C SER A 121 4.91 -9.58 -12.27
N GLU A 122 3.92 -9.86 -13.12
CA GLU A 122 3.86 -9.34 -14.49
C GLU A 122 3.61 -7.83 -14.49
N SER A 123 2.65 -7.36 -13.68
CA SER A 123 2.35 -5.93 -13.56
C SER A 123 3.55 -5.13 -13.05
N MET A 124 4.27 -5.67 -12.07
CA MET A 124 5.49 -5.08 -11.54
C MET A 124 6.58 -5.02 -12.61
N LEU A 125 6.82 -6.12 -13.34
CA LEU A 125 7.83 -6.16 -14.41
C LEU A 125 7.51 -5.18 -15.54
N ASN A 126 6.23 -5.09 -15.94
CA ASN A 126 5.77 -4.16 -16.95
C ASN A 126 6.02 -2.71 -16.53
N TYR A 127 5.69 -2.36 -15.28
CA TYR A 127 5.99 -1.03 -14.73
C TYR A 127 7.49 -0.74 -14.71
N GLN A 128 8.30 -1.66 -14.18
CA GLN A 128 9.76 -1.52 -14.10
C GLN A 128 10.38 -1.27 -15.48
N THR A 129 9.90 -2.00 -16.50
CA THR A 129 10.34 -1.86 -17.89
C THR A 129 9.88 -0.54 -18.49
N ALA A 130 8.58 -0.23 -18.40
CA ALA A 130 7.99 0.97 -18.99
C ALA A 130 8.55 2.28 -18.40
N MET A 131 8.90 2.28 -17.11
CA MET A 131 9.40 3.46 -16.41
C MET A 131 10.94 3.52 -16.32
N ASN A 132 11.63 2.48 -16.79
CA ASN A 132 13.07 2.28 -16.62
C ASN A 132 13.47 2.41 -15.13
N LEU A 133 12.80 1.61 -14.27
CA LEU A 133 12.98 1.57 -12.82
C LEU A 133 13.12 0.10 -12.35
N PRO A 134 14.21 -0.60 -12.70
CA PRO A 134 14.36 -2.03 -12.42
C PRO A 134 14.37 -2.36 -10.92
N ASN A 135 14.68 -1.38 -10.06
CA ASN A 135 14.77 -1.54 -8.61
C ASN A 135 13.52 -1.12 -7.84
N THR A 136 12.40 -0.92 -8.54
CA THR A 136 11.10 -0.71 -7.90
C THR A 136 10.79 -1.84 -6.91
N LYS A 137 10.28 -1.49 -5.73
CA LYS A 137 9.86 -2.42 -4.66
C LYS A 137 8.41 -2.24 -4.29
N MET A 138 7.81 -3.26 -3.68
CA MET A 138 6.50 -3.18 -3.05
C MET A 138 6.55 -3.68 -1.60
N ILE A 139 5.89 -2.95 -0.71
CA ILE A 139 5.65 -3.32 0.68
C ILE A 139 4.14 -3.45 0.85
N VAL A 140 3.68 -4.58 1.38
CA VAL A 140 2.27 -4.86 1.65
C VAL A 140 2.12 -5.01 3.15
N PHE A 141 1.43 -4.05 3.77
CA PHE A 141 1.00 -4.17 5.16
C PHE A 141 -0.37 -4.83 5.21
N ILE A 142 -0.48 -5.85 6.06
CA ILE A 142 -1.74 -6.49 6.45
C ILE A 142 -1.86 -6.36 7.98
N PRO A 143 -2.30 -5.20 8.50
CA PRO A 143 -2.27 -4.91 9.93
C PRO A 143 -3.20 -5.76 10.79
N VAL A 144 -4.17 -6.45 10.19
CA VAL A 144 -5.23 -7.18 10.90
C VAL A 144 -5.05 -8.68 10.75
N GLU A 145 -5.65 -9.46 11.66
CA GLU A 145 -5.60 -10.92 11.57
C GLU A 145 -6.33 -11.39 10.31
N SER A 146 -5.58 -12.01 9.40
CA SER A 146 -6.06 -12.54 8.13
C SER A 146 -5.41 -13.90 7.89
N PRO A 147 -6.17 -14.91 7.43
CA PRO A 147 -5.55 -16.11 6.87
C PRO A 147 -4.65 -15.68 5.71
N LEU A 148 -3.41 -16.17 5.74
CA LEU A 148 -2.45 -15.94 4.66
C LEU A 148 -2.74 -16.94 3.54
N GLU A 149 -3.28 -16.42 2.43
CA GLU A 149 -3.22 -17.15 1.18
C GLU A 149 -1.84 -16.87 0.57
N GLY A 150 -0.93 -17.84 0.67
CA GLY A 150 0.43 -17.69 0.15
C GLY A 150 0.43 -17.34 -1.34
N TRP A 151 1.39 -16.50 -1.74
CA TRP A 151 1.69 -16.25 -3.14
C TRP A 151 2.32 -17.50 -3.76
N ASP A 152 1.89 -17.90 -4.95
CA ASP A 152 2.52 -19.01 -5.69
C ASP A 152 4.01 -18.78 -5.96
N LYS A 153 4.36 -17.52 -6.24
CA LYS A 153 5.73 -17.02 -6.39
C LYS A 153 5.75 -15.54 -5.98
N THR A 154 6.14 -15.24 -4.75
CA THR A 154 6.38 -13.85 -4.35
C THR A 154 7.56 -13.29 -5.16
N PRO A 155 7.42 -12.17 -5.89
CA PRO A 155 8.57 -11.54 -6.52
C PRO A 155 9.59 -11.15 -5.45
N THR A 156 10.89 -11.25 -5.76
CA THR A 156 11.99 -10.95 -4.82
C THR A 156 11.97 -9.51 -4.29
N LYS A 157 11.24 -8.59 -4.95
CA LYS A 157 11.11 -7.17 -4.58
C LYS A 157 9.75 -6.84 -3.94
N VAL A 158 9.06 -7.84 -3.38
CA VAL A 158 7.83 -7.67 -2.61
C VAL A 158 8.03 -8.16 -1.18
N LEU A 159 7.79 -7.28 -0.20
CA LEU A 159 7.76 -7.60 1.21
C LEU A 159 6.31 -7.57 1.71
N THR A 160 5.86 -8.64 2.36
CA THR A 160 4.57 -8.66 3.07
C THR A 160 4.82 -8.62 4.58
N ILE A 161 4.16 -7.70 5.28
CA ILE A 161 4.27 -7.50 6.73
C ILE A 161 2.89 -7.73 7.35
N MET A 162 2.80 -8.68 8.27
CA MET A 162 1.59 -8.97 9.05
C MET A 162 1.65 -8.21 10.38
N GLY A 163 0.55 -7.53 10.72
CA GLY A 163 0.49 -6.66 11.89
C GLY A 163 1.09 -5.27 11.64
N PHE A 164 1.08 -4.44 12.67
CA PHE A 164 1.61 -3.08 12.59
C PHE A 164 2.12 -2.61 13.96
N ASP A 165 3.43 -2.40 14.04
CA ASP A 165 4.12 -1.82 15.19
C ASP A 165 5.37 -1.04 14.74
N HIS A 166 6.19 -0.60 15.69
CA HIS A 166 7.42 0.14 15.40
C HIS A 166 8.49 -0.74 14.70
N ILE A 167 8.49 -2.06 14.94
CA ILE A 167 9.43 -3.00 14.30
C ILE A 167 9.02 -3.18 12.83
N ALA A 168 7.73 -3.36 12.56
CA ALA A 168 7.17 -3.41 11.22
C ALA A 168 7.56 -2.18 10.39
N CYS A 169 7.50 -0.99 11.00
CA CYS A 169 7.96 0.25 10.35
C CYS A 169 9.47 0.24 10.05
N LYS A 170 10.28 -0.28 10.98
CA LYS A 170 11.73 -0.39 10.79
C LYS A 170 12.10 -1.39 9.69
N VAL A 171 11.46 -2.57 9.67
CA VAL A 171 11.64 -3.58 8.62
C VAL A 171 11.25 -3.02 7.25
N ALA A 172 10.14 -2.30 7.15
CA ALA A 172 9.73 -1.62 5.93
C ALA A 172 10.77 -0.59 5.45
N GLN A 173 11.33 0.19 6.38
CA GLN A 173 12.40 1.15 6.07
C GLN A 173 13.67 0.44 5.56
N CYS A 174 14.13 -0.60 6.25
CA CYS A 174 15.28 -1.40 5.86
C CYS A 174 15.10 -2.00 4.47
N PHE A 175 13.93 -2.61 4.20
CA PHE A 175 13.60 -3.15 2.88
C PHE A 175 13.59 -2.09 1.79
N ALA A 176 12.97 -0.94 2.03
CA ALA A 176 12.95 0.17 1.08
C ALA A 176 14.37 0.63 0.70
N ARG A 177 15.32 0.54 1.64
CA ARG A 177 16.69 1.04 1.51
C ARG A 177 17.75 -0.02 1.16
N ASP A 178 17.37 -1.30 1.02
CA ASP A 178 18.31 -2.42 0.90
C ASP A 178 19.28 -2.53 2.11
N ASP A 179 18.77 -2.22 3.30
CA ASP A 179 19.56 -2.03 4.53
C ASP A 179 19.16 -3.06 5.61
N PHE A 180 19.45 -4.34 5.33
CA PHE A 180 19.27 -5.47 6.29
C PHE A 180 20.58 -5.95 6.90
N SER A 181 21.67 -5.22 6.69
CA SER A 181 23.00 -5.51 7.24
C SER A 181 23.09 -5.21 8.72
#